data_AF-A0A072Q328-F1
#
_entry.id   AF-A0A072Q328-F1
#
_cell.length_a   1.000
_cell.length_b   1.000
_cell.length_c   1.000
_cell.angle_alpha   90.00
_cell.angle_beta   90.00
_cell.angle_gamma   90.00
#
_symmetry.space_group_name_H-M   'P 1'
#
loop_
_entity.id
_entity.type
_entity.pdbx_description
1 polymer ?
#
loop_
_entity_poly.entity_id
_entity_poly.type
_entity_poly.pdbx_seq_one_letter_code
_entity_poly.pdbx_strand_id
1 'polypeptide(L)'
;MGWLPTWLGGSATPSQPESVRPKSTDGGFIAPDRSAREICYESRDLFFECLDKNNILDAIKEDEKARKVCSKEVIDYERDCARSWIKYFKEKRVMEYNRDQTIARIQQDDAKMAAKSKAERGGKGWFG
;
A
#
# COMPACT_ATOMS: atom_id res chain seq x y z
N MET A 1 -41.56 4.83 -25.06
CA MET A 1 -40.32 4.57 -25.82
C MET A 1 -39.19 4.40 -24.81
N GLY A 2 -38.87 3.14 -24.48
CA GLY A 2 -37.97 2.82 -23.38
C GLY A 2 -36.51 3.17 -23.67
N TRP A 3 -35.91 3.93 -22.78
CA TRP A 3 -34.47 4.06 -22.60
C TRP A 3 -33.85 2.71 -22.16
N LEU A 4 -33.32 1.95 -23.12
CA LEU A 4 -32.46 0.82 -22.78
C LEU A 4 -31.05 1.35 -22.46
N PRO A 5 -30.44 0.99 -21.31
CA PRO A 5 -29.07 1.35 -21.00
C PRO A 5 -28.10 0.64 -21.95
N THR A 6 -27.27 1.42 -22.62
CA THR A 6 -26.31 1.06 -23.68
C THR A 6 -25.11 0.21 -23.22
N TRP A 7 -25.23 -0.58 -22.16
CA TRP A 7 -24.12 -1.41 -21.67
C TRP A 7 -24.00 -2.77 -22.40
N LEU A 8 -24.97 -3.17 -23.22
CA LEU A 8 -24.77 -4.25 -24.21
C LEU A 8 -24.15 -3.69 -25.49
N GLY A 9 -22.86 -3.36 -25.43
CA GLY A 9 -22.10 -2.83 -26.58
C GLY A 9 -20.61 -3.11 -26.43
N GLY A 10 -20.19 -4.33 -26.81
CA GLY A 10 -18.80 -4.74 -26.87
C GLY A 10 -17.99 -3.77 -27.72
N SER A 11 -17.24 -2.90 -27.04
CA SER A 11 -16.33 -1.94 -27.66
C SER A 11 -14.93 -2.49 -27.49
N ALA A 12 -14.41 -3.08 -28.57
CA ALA A 12 -13.02 -3.50 -28.68
C ALA A 12 -12.11 -2.34 -28.28
N THR A 13 -11.43 -2.48 -27.14
CA THR A 13 -10.48 -1.49 -26.65
C THR A 13 -9.24 -1.56 -27.54
N PRO A 14 -8.77 -0.47 -28.15
CA PRO A 14 -7.50 -0.48 -28.86
C PRO A 14 -6.37 -0.73 -27.84
N SER A 15 -5.64 -1.82 -28.08
CA SER A 15 -4.50 -2.28 -27.30
C SER A 15 -3.42 -1.20 -27.24
N GLN A 16 -3.15 -0.71 -26.02
CA GLN A 16 -1.96 0.08 -25.72
C GLN A 16 -0.68 -0.70 -26.11
N PRO A 17 0.38 -0.03 -26.56
CA PRO A 17 1.60 -0.69 -27.04
C PRO A 17 2.21 -1.54 -25.93
N GLU A 18 2.22 -2.84 -26.18
CA GLU A 18 2.70 -3.90 -25.31
C GLU A 18 4.22 -3.73 -25.12
N SER A 19 4.62 -3.13 -24.00
CA SER A 19 6.03 -3.09 -23.57
C SER A 19 6.57 -4.52 -23.62
N VAL A 20 7.65 -4.73 -24.38
CA VAL A 20 8.36 -6.00 -24.63
C VAL A 20 8.37 -6.91 -23.39
N ARG A 21 7.37 -7.78 -23.27
CA ARG A 21 7.36 -8.87 -22.28
C ARG A 21 7.68 -10.15 -23.03
N PRO A 22 8.58 -10.99 -22.51
CA PRO A 22 8.92 -12.24 -23.15
C PRO A 22 7.66 -13.12 -23.23
N LYS A 23 7.39 -13.66 -24.41
CA LYS A 23 6.24 -14.55 -24.70
C LYS A 23 6.70 -16.00 -24.59
N SER A 24 5.85 -16.87 -24.04
CA SER A 24 6.13 -18.30 -23.90
C SER A 24 6.16 -18.94 -25.29
N THR A 25 6.82 -20.09 -25.43
CA THR A 25 6.84 -20.87 -26.69
C THR A 25 5.43 -21.22 -27.18
N ASP A 26 4.47 -21.32 -26.25
CA ASP A 26 3.06 -21.64 -26.53
C ASP A 26 2.19 -20.39 -26.76
N GLY A 27 2.79 -19.19 -26.89
CA GLY A 27 2.07 -17.92 -27.08
C GLY A 27 1.38 -17.37 -25.83
N GLY A 28 1.49 -18.08 -24.70
CA GLY A 28 1.02 -17.60 -23.39
C GLY A 28 1.93 -16.55 -22.75
N PHE A 29 1.36 -15.77 -21.84
CA PHE A 29 2.12 -14.84 -20.99
C PHE A 29 3.12 -15.61 -20.12
N ILE A 30 4.42 -15.31 -20.22
CA ILE A 30 5.41 -15.83 -19.28
C ILE A 30 5.15 -15.16 -17.94
N ALA A 31 4.65 -15.93 -16.98
CA ALA A 31 4.61 -15.49 -15.59
C ALA A 31 6.06 -15.17 -15.18
N PRO A 32 6.36 -13.98 -14.63
CA PRO A 32 7.68 -13.71 -14.10
C PRO A 32 8.03 -14.80 -13.09
N ASP A 33 9.21 -15.39 -13.21
CA ASP A 33 9.65 -16.52 -12.40
C ASP A 33 9.34 -16.26 -10.93
N ARG A 34 8.76 -17.26 -10.25
CA ARG A 34 8.33 -17.10 -8.84
C ARG A 34 9.47 -16.62 -7.94
N SER A 35 10.70 -16.99 -8.27
CA SER A 35 11.94 -16.54 -7.62
C SER A 35 12.16 -15.02 -7.73
N ALA A 36 11.83 -14.38 -8.85
CA ALA A 36 12.03 -12.94 -9.03
C ALA A 36 11.15 -12.10 -8.08
N ARG A 37 9.93 -12.59 -7.77
CA ARG A 37 9.05 -11.92 -6.79
C ARG A 37 9.55 -12.07 -5.36
N GLU A 38 10.10 -13.22 -5.04
CA GLU A 38 10.70 -13.50 -3.73
C GLU A 38 11.87 -12.55 -3.47
N ILE A 39 12.81 -12.44 -4.42
CA ILE A 39 13.95 -11.52 -4.33
C ILE A 39 13.47 -10.05 -4.21
N CYS A 40 12.42 -9.66 -4.95
CA CYS A 40 11.82 -8.35 -4.82
C CYS A 40 11.24 -8.10 -3.41
N TYR A 41 10.61 -9.10 -2.79
CA TYR A 41 10.06 -8.93 -1.44
C TYR A 41 11.15 -8.89 -0.37
N GLU A 42 12.20 -9.68 -0.51
CA GLU A 42 13.36 -9.67 0.38
C GLU A 42 14.07 -8.31 0.34
N SER A 43 14.42 -7.81 -0.85
CA SER A 43 15.04 -6.49 -1.02
C SER A 43 14.14 -5.34 -0.54
N ARG A 44 12.81 -5.45 -0.74
CA ARG A 44 11.82 -4.51 -0.18
C ARG A 44 11.91 -4.47 1.34
N ASP A 45 11.90 -5.63 1.98
CA ASP A 45 11.82 -5.74 3.44
C ASP A 45 13.12 -5.21 4.08
N LEU A 46 14.28 -5.49 3.47
CA LEU A 46 15.56 -4.90 3.88
C LEU A 46 15.58 -3.38 3.74
N PHE A 47 15.08 -2.84 2.62
CA PHE A 47 14.95 -1.39 2.44
C PHE A 47 14.04 -0.77 3.50
N PHE A 48 12.88 -1.38 3.75
CA PHE A 48 11.92 -0.91 4.74
C PHE A 48 12.44 -0.99 6.17
N GLU A 49 13.17 -2.05 6.53
CA GLU A 49 13.84 -2.16 7.82
C GLU A 49 14.88 -1.04 8.01
N CYS A 50 15.65 -0.71 6.97
CA CYS A 50 16.59 0.42 7.02
C CYS A 50 15.86 1.75 7.21
N LEU A 51 14.72 1.96 6.52
CA LEU A 51 13.90 3.16 6.72
C LEU A 51 13.38 3.26 8.15
N ASP A 52 12.92 2.15 8.74
CA ASP A 52 12.42 2.10 10.12
C ASP A 52 13.52 2.46 11.12
N LYS A 53 14.73 1.92 10.96
CA LYS A 53 15.90 2.27 11.78
C LYS A 53 16.26 3.76 11.72
N ASN A 54 15.96 4.43 10.61
CA ASN A 54 16.23 5.84 10.37
C ASN A 54 15.01 6.76 10.57
N ASN A 55 13.90 6.23 11.08
CA ASN A 55 12.64 6.95 11.29
C ASN A 55 12.12 7.64 10.01
N ILE A 56 12.19 6.95 8.87
CA ILE A 56 11.66 7.43 7.59
C ILE A 56 10.39 6.63 7.25
N LEU A 57 9.24 7.30 7.26
CA LEU A 57 7.98 6.65 6.88
C LEU A 57 7.74 6.77 5.36
N ASP A 58 7.82 7.99 4.85
CA ASP A 58 7.46 8.35 3.47
C ASP A 58 8.72 8.49 2.60
N ALA A 59 9.20 7.37 2.06
CA ALA A 59 10.33 7.34 1.14
C ALA A 59 10.02 7.85 -0.28
N ILE A 60 8.83 8.43 -0.50
CA ILE A 60 8.50 9.19 -1.72
C ILE A 60 8.85 10.65 -1.50
N LYS A 61 8.45 11.21 -0.35
CA LYS A 61 8.80 12.59 0.04
C LYS A 61 10.25 12.74 0.48
N GLU A 62 10.76 11.77 1.22
CA GLU A 62 12.13 11.77 1.76
C GLU A 62 13.10 10.91 0.93
N ASP A 63 12.92 10.83 -0.40
CA ASP A 63 13.72 9.93 -1.26
C ASP A 63 15.22 10.24 -1.21
N GLU A 64 15.62 11.52 -1.21
CA GLU A 64 17.03 11.91 -1.11
C GLU A 64 17.67 11.44 0.21
N LYS A 65 16.96 11.64 1.32
CA LYS A 65 17.40 11.19 2.65
C LYS A 65 17.46 9.67 2.71
N ALA A 66 16.43 8.99 2.20
CA ALA A 66 16.40 7.53 2.11
C ALA A 66 17.59 6.98 1.31
N ARG A 67 17.92 7.57 0.16
CA ARG A 67 19.09 7.19 -0.64
C ARG A 67 20.42 7.48 0.06
N LYS A 68 20.49 8.50 0.89
CA LYS A 68 21.71 8.84 1.64
C LYS A 68 21.97 7.86 2.78
N VAL A 69 20.93 7.49 3.54
CA VAL A 69 21.08 6.65 4.74
C VAL A 69 20.91 5.15 4.48
N CYS A 70 20.16 4.78 3.43
CA CYS A 70 19.89 3.40 3.00
C CYS A 70 20.35 3.17 1.56
N SER A 71 21.56 3.65 1.23
CA SER A 71 22.09 3.67 -0.14
C SER A 71 22.25 2.28 -0.75
N LYS A 72 22.64 1.29 0.06
CA LYS A 72 22.79 -0.09 -0.41
C LYS A 72 21.43 -0.72 -0.68
N GLU A 73 20.53 -0.63 0.30
CA GLU A 73 19.22 -1.28 0.26
C GLU A 73 18.33 -0.67 -0.84
N VAL A 74 18.42 0.64 -1.09
CA VAL A 74 17.66 1.27 -2.20
C VAL A 74 18.18 0.81 -3.56
N ILE A 75 19.49 0.59 -3.73
CA ILE A 75 20.06 0.08 -4.99
C ILE A 75 19.62 -1.35 -5.22
N ASP A 76 19.70 -2.21 -4.19
CA ASP A 76 19.24 -3.59 -4.27
C ASP A 76 17.73 -3.64 -4.57
N TYR A 77 16.92 -2.83 -3.89
CA TYR A 77 15.48 -2.75 -4.13
C TYR A 77 15.13 -2.28 -5.54
N GLU A 78 15.86 -1.30 -6.08
CA GLU A 78 15.66 -0.80 -7.45
C GLU A 78 16.14 -1.77 -8.54
N ARG A 79 17.14 -2.60 -8.24
CA ARG A 79 17.61 -3.68 -9.10
C ARG A 79 16.62 -4.85 -9.14
N ASP A 80 16.13 -5.24 -7.97
CA ASP A 80 15.41 -6.51 -7.78
C ASP A 80 13.90 -6.38 -8.01
N CYS A 81 13.34 -5.17 -7.91
CA CYS A 81 11.91 -4.92 -8.13
C CYS A 81 11.61 -4.09 -9.38
N ALA A 82 10.46 -4.39 -10.02
CA ALA A 82 9.92 -3.52 -11.06
C ALA A 82 9.52 -2.14 -10.50
N ARG A 83 9.77 -1.07 -11.27
CA ARG A 83 9.48 0.33 -10.86
C ARG A 83 8.03 0.56 -10.42
N SER A 84 7.06 -0.10 -11.06
CA SER A 84 5.65 -0.02 -10.67
C SER A 84 5.37 -0.64 -9.30
N TRP A 85 6.05 -1.74 -8.97
CA TRP A 85 5.95 -2.38 -7.66
C TRP A 85 6.60 -1.53 -6.58
N ILE A 86 7.76 -0.93 -6.86
CA ILE A 86 8.45 -0.02 -5.94
C ILE A 86 7.54 1.16 -5.57
N LYS A 87 6.97 1.82 -6.59
CA LYS A 87 6.04 2.92 -6.38
C LYS A 87 4.85 2.47 -5.52
N TYR A 88 4.19 1.38 -5.90
CA TYR A 88 3.05 0.85 -5.17
C TYR A 88 3.38 0.53 -3.70
N PHE A 89 4.50 -0.12 -3.42
CA PHE A 89 4.87 -0.49 -2.06
C PHE A 89 5.21 0.72 -1.19
N LYS A 90 5.93 1.71 -1.73
CA LYS A 90 6.19 2.96 -1.02
C LYS A 90 4.88 3.68 -0.67
N GLU A 91 3.94 3.77 -1.61
CA GLU A 91 2.60 4.37 -1.39
C GLU A 91 1.79 3.56 -0.37
N LYS A 92 1.79 2.23 -0.50
CA LYS A 92 1.08 1.31 0.41
C LYS A 92 1.57 1.46 1.84
N ARG A 93 2.88 1.55 2.07
CA ARG A 93 3.46 1.74 3.41
C ARG A 93 2.88 2.98 4.11
N VAL A 94 2.78 4.11 3.41
CA VAL A 94 2.20 5.35 3.95
C VAL A 94 0.69 5.22 4.17
N MET A 95 -0.03 4.61 3.22
CA MET A 95 -1.47 4.41 3.30
C MET A 95 -1.86 3.52 4.50
N GLU A 96 -1.18 2.40 4.67
CA GLU A 96 -1.43 1.45 5.77
C GLU A 96 -1.16 2.11 7.13
N TYR A 97 -0.05 2.85 7.25
CA TYR A 97 0.23 3.62 8.45
C TYR A 97 -0.90 4.59 8.79
N ASN A 98 -1.38 5.37 7.82
CA ASN A 98 -2.47 6.33 8.03
C ASN A 98 -3.79 5.64 8.39
N ARG A 99 -4.08 4.48 7.78
CA ARG A 99 -5.23 3.65 8.12
C ARG A 99 -5.16 3.22 9.58
N ASP A 100 -4.02 2.68 10.00
CA ASP A 100 -3.84 2.14 11.36
C ASP A 100 -3.92 3.25 12.41
N GLN A 101 -3.37 4.44 12.13
CA GLN A 101 -3.53 5.64 12.95
C GLN A 101 -5.00 6.07 13.07
N THR A 102 -5.76 5.97 11.97
CA THR A 102 -7.19 6.33 11.97
C THR A 102 -8.00 5.33 12.79
N ILE A 103 -7.76 4.03 12.62
CA ILE A 103 -8.42 2.98 13.40
C ILE A 103 -8.11 3.16 14.90
N ALA A 104 -6.86 3.43 15.25
CA ALA A 104 -6.46 3.68 16.63
C ALA A 104 -7.18 4.89 17.25
N ARG A 105 -7.37 5.99 16.49
CA ARG A 105 -8.15 7.15 16.97
C ARG A 105 -9.61 6.82 17.20
N ILE A 106 -10.25 6.12 16.26
CA ILE A 106 -11.66 5.70 16.39
C ILE A 106 -11.85 4.86 17.66
N GLN A 107 -10.98 3.88 17.88
CA GLN A 107 -11.04 3.03 19.08
C GLN A 107 -10.88 3.82 20.38
N GLN A 108 -9.96 4.80 20.40
CA GLN A 108 -9.79 5.68 21.56
C GLN A 108 -11.01 6.55 21.82
N ASP A 109 -11.63 7.10 20.78
CA ASP A 109 -12.79 7.97 20.92
C ASP A 109 -14.04 7.17 21.33
N ASP A 110 -14.23 5.97 20.78
CA ASP A 110 -15.28 5.03 21.22
C ASP A 110 -15.12 4.69 22.71
N ALA A 111 -13.89 4.40 23.15
CA ALA A 111 -13.60 4.12 24.56
C ALA A 111 -13.88 5.33 25.47
N LYS A 112 -13.51 6.55 25.05
CA LYS A 112 -13.81 7.79 25.78
C LYS A 112 -15.31 8.05 25.87
N MET A 113 -16.05 7.86 24.77
CA MET A 113 -17.50 8.05 24.73
C MET A 113 -18.22 7.03 25.60
N ALA A 114 -17.79 5.76 25.56
CA ALA A 114 -18.29 4.73 26.45
C ALA A 114 -18.03 5.08 27.93
N ALA A 115 -16.82 5.55 28.27
CA ALA A 115 -16.48 5.98 29.63
C ALA A 115 -17.32 7.17 30.10
N LYS A 116 -17.49 8.20 29.25
CA LYS A 116 -18.34 9.36 29.55
C LYS A 116 -19.79 8.94 29.81
N SER A 117 -20.36 8.09 28.95
CA SER A 117 -21.74 7.62 29.12
C SER A 117 -21.95 6.82 30.43
N LYS A 118 -20.94 6.06 30.87
CA LYS A 118 -20.96 5.35 32.16
C LYS A 118 -20.89 6.32 33.33
N ALA A 119 -20.03 7.33 33.26
CA ALA A 119 -19.91 8.35 34.31
C ALA A 119 -21.20 9.17 34.48
N GLU A 120 -21.82 9.58 33.37
CA GLU A 120 -23.09 10.34 33.38
C GLU A 120 -24.24 9.52 34.00
N ARG A 121 -24.36 8.23 33.66
CA ARG A 121 -25.35 7.34 34.27
C ARG A 121 -25.12 7.13 35.76
N GLY A 122 -23.85 6.98 36.18
CA GLY A 122 -23.49 6.82 37.59
C GLY A 122 -23.79 8.07 38.43
N GLY A 123 -23.54 9.27 37.89
CA GLY A 123 -23.81 10.53 38.60
C GLY A 123 -25.30 10.84 38.78
N LYS A 124 -26.15 10.44 37.82
CA LYS A 124 -27.61 10.65 37.90
C LYS A 124 -28.31 9.69 38.85
N GLY A 125 -27.71 8.53 39.15
CA GLY A 125 -28.26 7.53 40.08
C GLY A 125 -28.00 7.80 41.56
N TRP A 126 -27.11 8.75 41.91
CA TRP A 126 -26.74 9.06 43.30
C TRP A 126 -27.52 10.24 43.90
N PHE A 127 -28.14 11.09 43.08
CA PHE A 127 -28.88 12.28 43.51
C PHE A 127 -30.41 12.15 43.37
N GLY A 128 -30.95 10.92 43.37
CA GLY A 128 -32.39 10.63 43.34
C GLY A 128 -32.87 9.98 44.62
#